data_AF-A0A354BRV8-F1
#
_entry.id   AF-A0A354BRV8-F1
#
_cell.length_a   1.000
_cell.length_b   1.000
_cell.length_c   1.000
_cell.angle_alpha   90.00
_cell.angle_beta   90.00
_cell.angle_gamma   90.00
#
_symmetry.space_group_name_H-M   'P 1'
#
loop_
_entity.id
_entity.type
_entity.pdbx_description
1 polymer ?
#
loop_
_entity_poly.entity_id
_entity_poly.type
_entity_poly.pdbx_seq_one_letter_code
_entity_poly.pdbx_strand_id
1 'polypeptide(L)'
;LLNEEKILGYPNGLPLFSYPFGQPKTCFNEHSTERIFSFGAKAIFYSSGSINQAGQGVLYDRVSLGNEAQTIKELFSKLRYRKLRNCMNV
;
A
#
# COMPACT_ATOMS: atom_id res chain seq x y z
N LEU A 1 -3.01 27.93 -1.02
CA LEU A 1 -2.43 26.86 -0.19
C LEU A 1 -2.62 25.54 -0.90
N LEU A 2 -1.53 24.97 -1.41
CA LEU A 2 -1.51 23.62 -1.96
C LEU A 2 -1.92 22.61 -0.87
N ASN A 3 -2.45 21.45 -1.24
CA ASN A 3 -2.88 20.43 -0.29
C ASN A 3 -1.74 19.97 0.64
N GLU A 4 -0.50 20.03 0.14
CA GLU A 4 0.72 19.71 0.90
C GLU A 4 0.87 20.63 2.12
N GLU A 5 0.68 21.93 1.95
CA GLU A 5 0.79 22.95 3.01
C GLU A 5 -0.36 22.83 4.02
N LYS A 6 -1.54 22.41 3.56
CA LYS A 6 -2.71 22.20 4.43
C LYS A 6 -2.57 20.96 5.30
N ILE A 7 -2.03 19.86 4.77
CA ILE A 7 -1.81 18.63 5.53
C ILE A 7 -0.82 18.88 6.67
N LEU A 8 0.29 19.58 6.39
CA LEU A 8 1.29 19.92 7.41
C LEU A 8 0.77 20.89 8.48
N GLY A 9 -0.34 21.59 8.21
CA GLY A 9 -1.02 22.44 9.20
C GLY A 9 -1.78 21.66 10.29
N TYR A 10 -1.99 20.35 10.12
CA TYR A 10 -2.58 19.50 11.16
C TYR A 10 -1.49 18.90 12.05
N PRO A 11 -1.69 18.82 13.38
CA PRO A 11 -0.69 18.28 14.31
C PRO A 11 -0.20 16.87 13.98
N ASN A 12 -0.99 16.08 13.25
CA ASN A 12 -0.70 14.70 12.85
C ASN A 12 -0.82 14.50 11.34
N GLY A 13 -0.68 15.57 10.56
CA GLY A 13 -0.73 15.49 9.10
C GLY A 13 0.48 14.73 8.56
N LEU A 14 0.24 13.54 8.03
CA LEU A 14 1.26 12.76 7.34
C LEU A 14 1.00 12.82 5.83
N PRO A 15 2.04 12.96 4.99
CA PRO A 15 1.89 12.94 3.55
C PRO A 15 1.79 11.48 3.06
N LEU A 16 0.94 10.70 3.70
CA LEU A 16 0.71 9.29 3.42
C LEU A 16 -0.76 9.13 3.05
N PHE A 17 -1.03 8.28 2.08
CA PHE A 17 -2.40 7.96 1.68
C PHE A 17 -2.62 6.46 1.64
N SER A 18 -3.78 6.00 2.08
CA SER A 18 -4.17 4.59 1.92
C SER A 18 -5.51 4.49 1.23
N TYR A 19 -5.56 3.70 0.15
CA TYR A 19 -6.83 3.43 -0.52
C TYR A 19 -7.78 2.64 0.39
N PRO A 20 -9.06 3.07 0.50
CA PRO A 20 -10.12 2.25 1.08
C PRO A 20 -10.25 0.95 0.30
N PHE A 21 -10.25 -0.20 1.00
CA PHE A 21 -10.23 -1.57 0.44
C PHE A 21 -8.99 -1.93 -0.40
N GLY A 22 -8.42 -0.97 -1.14
CA GLY A 22 -7.07 -1.01 -1.70
C GLY A 22 -6.87 -1.97 -2.88
N GLN A 23 -7.93 -2.50 -3.48
CA GLN A 23 -7.80 -3.43 -4.60
C GLN A 23 -7.56 -2.67 -5.92
N PRO A 24 -6.44 -2.91 -6.62
CA PRO A 24 -6.19 -2.28 -7.92
C PRO A 24 -7.27 -2.63 -8.94
N LYS A 25 -7.52 -1.73 -9.89
CA LYS A 25 -8.50 -1.84 -10.99
C LYS A 25 -9.97 -1.84 -10.57
N THR A 26 -10.30 -2.14 -9.32
CA THR A 26 -11.67 -2.09 -8.79
C THR A 26 -11.89 -0.87 -7.90
N CYS A 27 -10.95 -0.54 -7.01
CA CYS A 27 -11.06 0.59 -6.09
C CYS A 27 -10.30 1.83 -6.57
N PHE A 28 -9.28 1.64 -7.41
CA PHE A 28 -8.45 2.73 -7.93
C PHE A 28 -7.74 2.33 -9.23
N ASN A 29 -7.21 3.33 -9.92
CA ASN A 29 -6.39 3.19 -11.13
C ASN A 29 -5.15 4.10 -11.09
N GLU A 30 -4.35 4.05 -12.14
CA GLU A 30 -3.12 4.85 -12.28
C GLU A 30 -3.42 6.35 -12.22
N HIS A 31 -4.44 6.82 -12.95
CA HIS A 31 -4.86 8.23 -12.93
C HIS A 31 -5.22 8.75 -11.54
N SER A 32 -5.96 7.97 -10.74
CA SER A 32 -6.22 8.36 -9.34
C SER A 32 -4.95 8.40 -8.49
N THR A 33 -3.99 7.52 -8.77
CA THR A 33 -2.71 7.44 -8.04
C THR A 33 -1.85 8.66 -8.34
N GLU A 34 -1.74 9.04 -9.61
CA GLU A 34 -1.05 10.24 -10.07
C GLU A 34 -1.63 11.51 -9.43
N ARG A 35 -2.98 11.62 -9.38
CA ARG A 35 -3.65 12.73 -8.71
C ARG A 35 -3.35 12.81 -7.21
N ILE A 36 -3.30 11.68 -6.52
CA ILE A 36 -2.99 11.67 -5.08
C ILE A 36 -1.55 12.13 -4.84
N PHE A 37 -0.60 11.69 -5.69
CA PHE A 37 0.78 12.20 -5.64
C PHE A 37 0.85 13.70 -5.93
N SER A 38 0.11 14.21 -6.92
CA SER A 38 0.08 15.65 -7.23
C SER A 38 -0.57 16.51 -6.13
N PHE A 39 -1.30 15.90 -5.20
CA PHE A 39 -1.82 16.55 -4.00
C PHE A 39 -0.86 16.53 -2.81
N GLY A 40 0.36 15.98 -2.98
CA GLY A 40 1.42 16.04 -1.98
C GLY A 40 1.66 14.74 -1.21
N ALA A 41 0.99 13.64 -1.55
CA ALA A 41 1.33 12.35 -0.96
C ALA A 41 2.79 11.99 -1.31
N LYS A 42 3.53 11.47 -0.34
CA LYS A 42 4.89 10.92 -0.52
C LYS A 42 4.89 9.40 -0.57
N ALA A 43 3.84 8.75 -0.07
CA ALA A 43 3.64 7.31 -0.24
C ALA A 43 2.15 6.96 -0.28
N ILE A 44 1.83 5.92 -1.04
CA ILE A 44 0.47 5.39 -1.20
C ILE A 44 0.44 3.90 -0.84
N PHE A 45 -0.54 3.51 -0.03
CA PHE A 45 -0.72 2.13 0.43
C PHE A 45 -1.99 1.50 -0.16
N TYR A 46 -1.84 0.30 -0.72
CA TYR A 46 -2.93 -0.47 -1.35
C TYR A 46 -2.89 -1.93 -0.87
N SER A 47 -3.71 -2.81 -1.45
CA SER A 47 -3.79 -4.23 -1.10
C SER A 47 -4.16 -5.05 -2.34
N SER A 48 -3.17 -5.59 -3.04
CA SER A 48 -3.40 -6.47 -4.21
C SER A 48 -3.18 -7.95 -3.92
N GLY A 49 -2.71 -8.27 -2.72
CA GLY A 49 -2.30 -9.64 -2.38
C GLY A 49 -0.83 -9.92 -2.69
N SER A 50 -0.09 -8.91 -3.17
CA SER A 50 1.34 -8.99 -3.45
C SER A 50 2.18 -8.74 -2.18
N ILE A 51 3.50 -8.68 -2.34
CA ILE A 51 4.48 -8.26 -1.34
C ILE A 51 5.43 -7.25 -1.97
N ASN A 52 5.90 -6.31 -1.14
CA ASN A 52 6.81 -5.27 -1.61
C ASN A 52 8.18 -5.85 -1.97
N GLN A 53 8.77 -5.40 -3.07
CA GLN A 53 10.13 -5.70 -3.46
C GLN A 53 11.08 -4.55 -3.13
N ALA A 54 12.37 -4.86 -3.02
CA ALA A 54 13.40 -3.84 -2.93
C ALA A 54 13.34 -2.94 -4.17
N GLY A 55 13.29 -1.61 -3.97
CA GLY A 55 13.23 -0.64 -5.06
C GLY A 55 11.83 -0.37 -5.66
N GLN A 56 10.74 -0.87 -5.07
CA GLN A 56 9.35 -0.67 -5.57
C GLN A 56 8.83 0.79 -5.54
N GLY A 57 9.68 1.77 -5.24
CA GLY A 57 9.30 3.17 -5.15
C GLY A 57 8.38 3.45 -3.95
N VAL A 58 7.32 4.21 -4.19
CA VAL A 58 6.46 4.83 -3.16
C VAL A 58 5.01 4.30 -3.15
N LEU A 59 4.74 3.24 -3.89
CA LEU A 59 3.44 2.56 -3.94
C LEU A 59 3.57 1.18 -3.26
N TYR A 60 3.03 1.05 -2.05
CA TYR A 60 3.24 -0.10 -1.18
C TYR A 60 2.01 -1.00 -1.06
N ASP A 61 2.18 -2.29 -1.33
CA ASP A 61 1.19 -3.31 -1.04
C ASP A 61 1.18 -3.62 0.46
N ARG A 62 -0.01 -3.92 0.99
CA ARG A 62 -0.23 -4.31 2.37
C ARG A 62 -0.61 -5.79 2.43
N VAL A 63 -0.05 -6.47 3.42
CA VAL A 63 -0.47 -7.82 3.76
C VAL A 63 -1.49 -7.73 4.88
N SER A 64 -2.77 -7.95 4.56
CA SER A 64 -3.82 -7.99 5.56
C SER A 64 -3.50 -9.03 6.63
N LEU A 65 -3.62 -8.66 7.89
CA LEU A 65 -3.62 -9.59 9.01
C LEU A 65 -5.08 -9.98 9.27
N GLY A 66 -5.35 -11.27 9.25
CA GLY A 66 -6.67 -11.83 9.53
C GLY A 66 -6.54 -12.99 10.50
N ASN A 67 -7.67 -13.60 10.87
CA ASN A 67 -7.74 -14.67 11.85
C ASN A 67 -6.95 -15.93 11.44
N GLU A 68 -6.53 -16.02 10.18
CA GLU A 68 -5.70 -17.09 9.63
C GLU A 68 -4.22 -17.05 10.03
N ALA A 69 -3.74 -15.96 10.66
CA ALA A 69 -2.37 -15.85 11.15
C ALA A 69 -2.36 -15.32 12.59
N GLN A 70 -2.39 -16.23 13.55
CA GLN A 70 -2.40 -15.93 14.99
C GLN A 70 -1.00 -16.01 15.61
N THR A 71 -0.07 -16.67 14.93
CA THR A 71 1.33 -16.81 15.36
C THR A 71 2.30 -16.15 14.39
N ILE A 72 3.47 -15.78 14.89
CA ILE A 72 4.59 -15.27 14.07
C ILE A 72 4.95 -16.27 12.96
N LYS A 73 4.92 -17.58 13.26
CA LYS A 73 5.21 -18.64 12.29
C LYS A 73 4.21 -18.66 11.13
N GLU A 74 2.92 -18.48 11.42
CA GLU A 74 1.87 -18.41 10.41
C GLU A 74 2.00 -17.15 9.56
N LEU A 75 2.33 -16.00 10.19
CA LEU A 75 2.62 -14.76 9.46
C LEU A 75 3.78 -14.95 8.47
N PHE A 76 4.91 -15.51 8.92
CA PHE A 76 6.05 -15.77 8.02
C PHE A 76 5.71 -16.80 6.93
N SER A 77 4.91 -17.82 7.24
CA SER A 77 4.42 -18.78 6.25
C SER A 77 3.58 -18.10 5.17
N LYS A 78 2.68 -17.18 5.57
CA LYS A 78 1.87 -16.38 4.66
C LYS A 78 2.71 -15.45 3.78
N LEU A 79 3.71 -14.78 4.35
CA LEU A 79 4.63 -13.93 3.60
C LEU A 79 5.44 -14.75 2.57
N ARG A 80 5.93 -15.93 2.97
CA ARG A 80 6.66 -16.84 2.08
C ARG A 80 5.79 -17.34 0.94
N TYR A 81 4.55 -17.75 1.24
CA TYR A 81 3.58 -18.17 0.22
C TYR A 81 3.32 -17.06 -0.80
N ARG A 82 3.07 -15.82 -0.35
CA ARG A 82 2.87 -14.69 -1.25
C ARG A 82 4.12 -14.38 -2.09
N LYS A 83 5.32 -14.48 -1.50
CA LYS A 83 6.58 -14.35 -2.24
C LYS A 83 6.67 -15.35 -3.38
N LEU A 84 6.41 -16.63 -3.10
CA LEU A 84 6.45 -17.70 -4.10
C LEU A 84 5.40 -17.47 -5.21
N ARG A 85 4.16 -17.17 -4.83
CA ARG A 85 3.08 -16.86 -5.79
C ARG A 85 3.47 -15.70 -6.71
N ASN A 86 4.10 -14.66 -6.17
CA ASN A 86 4.54 -13.51 -6.97
C ASN A 86 5.69 -13.86 -7.91
N CYS A 87 6.63 -14.73 -7.51
CA CYS A 87 7.70 -15.20 -8.40
C CYS A 87 7.19 -16.11 -9.53
N MET A 88 6.06 -16.79 -9.33
CA MET A 88 5.47 -17.70 -10.33
C MET A 88 4.52 -17.01 -11.31
N ASN A 89 4.09 -15.77 -11.03
CA ASN A 89 3.21 -14.97 -11.88
C ASN A 89 3.99 -13.95 -12.73
N VAL A 90 5.31 -14.15 -12.90
CA VAL A 90 6.17 -13.41 -13.82
C VAL A 90 6.24 -14.16 -15.14
#